data_AF-A0A348NQ29-F1
#
_entry.id   AF-A0A348NQ29-F1
#
_cell.length_a   1.000
_cell.length_b   1.000
_cell.length_c   1.000
_cell.angle_alpha   90.00
_cell.angle_beta   90.00
_cell.angle_gamma   90.00
#
_symmetry.space_group_name_H-M   'P 1'
#
loop_
_entity.id
_entity.type
_entity.pdbx_description
1 polymer ?
#
loop_
_entity_poly.entity_id
_entity_poly.type
_entity_poly.pdbx_seq_one_letter_code
_entity_poly.pdbx_strand_id
1 'polypeptide(L)'
;MKIVLSHPTGNANVRNALRALKDINQLAEFHTTVATFDQNIFGYLSKYGFGGQLERRRYDEDLRAITSLQPLREIIRVLAIKYDWHSISCSATGSCSIEKVYEALDRYTAKQLATVNTQKTGAVYCYEDGAAASFKAAKENGMHCIYELPIGYWRSAIQIQSEEAELRPAWAATMPVLGDSKEKLEKKDIELQTADTIIVASQFTASTLKDAPFEMSDPIIIPYGCGTTVTT
;
A
#
# COMPACT_ATOMS: atom_id res chain seq x y z
N MET A 1 20.68 5.58 -6.85
CA MET A 1 19.83 6.32 -5.89
C MET A 1 19.00 5.30 -5.13
N LYS A 2 18.71 5.56 -3.85
CA LYS A 2 17.91 4.64 -3.03
C LYS A 2 16.42 5.00 -3.01
N ILE A 3 15.58 4.04 -2.62
CA ILE A 3 14.12 4.05 -2.71
C ILE A 3 13.54 3.82 -1.31
N VAL A 4 12.57 4.64 -0.90
CA VAL A 4 11.72 4.39 0.27
C VAL A 4 10.50 3.60 -0.19
N LEU A 5 10.28 2.41 0.37
CA LEU A 5 9.09 1.59 0.07
C LEU A 5 8.07 1.75 1.19
N SER A 6 6.81 2.05 0.87
CA SER A 6 5.73 2.21 1.86
C SER A 6 4.56 1.30 1.57
N HIS A 7 4.18 0.46 2.54
CA HIS A 7 2.97 -0.34 2.47
C HIS A 7 2.51 -0.84 3.85
N PRO A 8 1.21 -0.79 4.19
CA PRO A 8 0.77 -1.06 5.56
C PRO A 8 0.80 -2.52 5.98
N THR A 9 0.49 -3.48 5.09
CA THR A 9 0.30 -4.89 5.50
C THR A 9 1.39 -5.87 5.05
N GLY A 10 2.18 -5.53 4.02
CA GLY A 10 3.25 -6.39 3.49
C GLY A 10 2.75 -7.70 2.90
N ASN A 11 1.90 -7.63 1.88
CA ASN A 11 1.48 -8.83 1.13
C ASN A 11 2.68 -9.49 0.39
N ALA A 12 2.47 -10.64 -0.23
CA ALA A 12 3.54 -11.38 -0.90
C ALA A 12 4.25 -10.56 -2.00
N ASN A 13 3.51 -9.73 -2.75
CA ASN A 13 4.06 -8.92 -3.82
C ASN A 13 4.95 -7.81 -3.27
N VAL A 14 4.50 -7.11 -2.22
CA VAL A 14 5.29 -6.10 -1.50
C VAL A 14 6.56 -6.71 -0.94
N ARG A 15 6.49 -7.93 -0.38
CA ARG A 15 7.66 -8.65 0.15
C ARG A 15 8.67 -9.00 -0.95
N ASN A 16 8.19 -9.38 -2.12
CA ASN A 16 9.05 -9.63 -3.28
C ASN A 16 9.70 -8.33 -3.79
N ALA A 17 8.94 -7.24 -3.88
CA ALA A 17 9.48 -5.92 -4.22
C ALA A 17 10.53 -5.45 -3.20
N LEU A 18 10.24 -5.58 -1.91
CA LEU A 18 11.15 -5.29 -0.81
C LEU A 18 12.45 -6.08 -0.91
N ARG A 19 12.35 -7.40 -1.17
CA ARG A 19 13.51 -8.27 -1.35
C ARG A 19 14.32 -7.87 -2.58
N ALA A 20 13.69 -7.68 -3.73
CA ALA A 20 14.35 -7.29 -4.96
C ALA A 20 15.11 -5.96 -4.79
N LEU A 21 14.49 -4.95 -4.18
CA LEU A 21 15.12 -3.65 -3.88
C LEU A 21 16.30 -3.77 -2.92
N LYS A 22 16.20 -4.66 -1.93
CA LYS A 22 17.29 -4.95 -1.00
C LYS A 22 18.45 -5.66 -1.70
N ASP A 23 18.17 -6.68 -2.51
CA ASP A 23 19.19 -7.50 -3.19
C ASP A 23 20.05 -6.66 -4.15
N ILE A 24 19.45 -5.66 -4.80
CA ILE A 24 20.17 -4.70 -5.66
C ILE A 24 20.70 -3.47 -4.89
N ASN A 25 20.63 -3.46 -3.56
CA ASN A 25 21.06 -2.38 -2.67
C ASN A 25 20.43 -1.00 -3.00
N GLN A 26 19.20 -0.99 -3.51
CA GLN A 26 18.43 0.22 -3.80
C GLN A 26 17.44 0.56 -2.69
N LEU A 27 17.19 -0.31 -1.71
CA LEU A 27 16.34 0.02 -0.58
C LEU A 27 17.02 1.02 0.38
N ALA A 28 16.36 2.15 0.64
CA ALA A 28 16.73 3.10 1.71
C ALA A 28 16.04 2.70 3.00
N GLU A 29 14.71 2.73 3.00
CA GLU A 29 13.86 2.50 4.15
C GLU A 29 12.59 1.75 3.72
N PHE A 30 12.02 0.99 4.64
CA PHE A 30 10.74 0.33 4.48
C PHE A 30 9.76 0.83 5.53
N HIS A 31 8.70 1.50 5.12
CA HIS A 31 7.67 2.03 6.00
C HIS A 31 6.47 1.09 6.03
N THR A 32 6.11 0.62 7.22
CA THR A 32 4.96 -0.28 7.39
C THR A 32 4.26 -0.06 8.71
N THR A 33 3.11 -0.70 8.92
CA THR A 33 2.38 -0.58 10.19
C THR A 33 3.01 -1.47 11.26
N VAL A 34 3.08 -2.77 10.99
CA VAL A 34 3.56 -3.79 11.93
C VAL A 34 4.52 -4.70 11.18
N ALA A 35 5.75 -4.81 11.69
CA ALA A 35 6.73 -5.81 11.30
C ALA A 35 7.24 -6.53 12.55
N THR A 36 7.38 -7.84 12.45
CA THR A 36 7.86 -8.70 13.52
C THR A 36 9.32 -9.04 13.25
N PHE A 37 10.16 -8.73 14.23
CA PHE A 37 11.60 -9.02 14.25
C PHE A 37 11.93 -9.72 15.56
N ASP A 38 12.98 -10.53 15.63
CA ASP A 38 13.29 -11.29 16.86
C ASP A 38 13.50 -10.39 18.07
N GLN A 39 14.07 -9.21 17.83
CA GLN A 39 14.47 -8.26 18.87
C GLN A 39 13.50 -7.06 19.02
N ASN A 40 12.25 -7.15 18.54
CA ASN A 40 11.26 -6.10 18.76
C ASN A 40 10.05 -6.57 19.56
N ILE A 41 9.23 -5.62 20.03
CA ILE A 41 8.04 -5.90 20.86
C ILE A 41 7.09 -6.91 20.20
N PHE A 42 6.93 -6.83 18.87
CA PHE A 42 6.09 -7.74 18.10
C PHE A 42 6.67 -9.15 18.04
N GLY A 43 8.00 -9.30 17.98
CA GLY A 43 8.70 -10.59 18.11
C GLY A 43 8.45 -11.27 19.44
N TYR A 44 8.55 -10.53 20.54
CA TYR A 44 8.23 -11.08 21.86
C TYR A 44 6.75 -11.47 21.98
N LEU A 45 5.83 -10.63 21.48
CA LEU A 45 4.39 -10.90 21.52
C LEU A 45 3.96 -12.05 20.58
N SER A 46 4.70 -12.29 19.49
CA SER A 46 4.41 -13.37 18.54
C SER A 46 4.52 -14.77 19.16
N LYS A 47 5.30 -14.92 20.24
CA LYS A 47 5.56 -16.20 20.93
C LYS A 47 4.39 -16.68 21.80
N TYR A 48 3.39 -15.83 22.05
CA TYR A 48 2.20 -16.20 22.82
C TYR A 48 1.11 -16.80 21.93
N GLY A 49 0.14 -17.52 22.52
CA GLY A 49 -0.89 -18.26 21.77
C GLY A 49 -1.79 -17.43 20.84
N PHE A 50 -1.82 -16.11 20.99
CA PHE A 50 -2.53 -15.17 20.09
C PHE A 50 -1.61 -14.50 19.05
N GLY A 51 -0.33 -14.88 19.00
CA GLY A 51 0.73 -14.25 18.21
C GLY A 51 0.75 -14.63 16.73
N GLY A 52 -0.09 -15.56 16.27
CA GLY A 52 -0.07 -16.02 14.87
C GLY A 52 -0.25 -14.92 13.81
N GLN A 53 -1.00 -13.87 14.11
CA GLN A 53 -1.14 -12.71 13.21
C GLN A 53 0.13 -11.84 13.17
N LEU A 54 0.86 -11.74 14.28
CA LEU A 54 2.15 -11.06 14.33
C LEU A 54 3.22 -11.88 13.61
N GLU A 55 3.17 -13.20 13.74
CA GLU A 55 4.12 -14.11 13.08
C GLU A 55 4.00 -14.05 11.55
N ARG A 56 2.78 -13.91 11.02
CA ARG A 56 2.56 -13.63 9.58
C ARG A 56 3.17 -12.31 9.09
N ARG A 57 3.53 -11.41 10.00
CA ARG A 57 4.21 -10.14 9.72
C ARG A 57 5.70 -10.19 10.05
N ARG A 58 6.30 -11.37 10.16
CA ARG A 58 7.74 -11.53 10.30
C ARG A 58 8.49 -11.15 9.03
N TYR A 59 9.64 -10.52 9.19
CA TYR A 59 10.59 -10.18 8.13
C TYR A 59 11.99 -10.63 8.54
N ASP A 60 12.91 -10.66 7.57
CA ASP A 60 14.33 -10.95 7.81
C ASP A 60 14.93 -9.91 8.76
N GLU A 61 15.75 -10.34 9.73
CA GLU A 61 16.26 -9.47 10.82
C GLU A 61 17.14 -8.32 10.30
N ASP A 62 17.78 -8.49 9.14
CA ASP A 62 18.60 -7.46 8.51
C ASP A 62 17.79 -6.27 7.96
N LEU A 63 16.48 -6.44 7.75
CA LEU A 63 15.57 -5.36 7.41
C LEU A 63 15.23 -4.49 8.62
N ARG A 64 15.46 -4.96 9.86
CA ARG A 64 15.04 -4.25 11.08
C ARG A 64 15.61 -2.84 11.15
N ALA A 65 16.88 -2.65 10.79
CA ALA A 65 17.57 -1.37 10.90
C ALA A 65 17.04 -0.31 9.93
N ILE A 66 16.43 -0.74 8.82
CA ILE A 66 15.89 0.14 7.77
C ILE A 66 14.36 0.15 7.75
N THR A 67 13.71 -0.58 8.67
CA THR A 67 12.26 -0.64 8.74
C THR A 67 11.73 0.37 9.75
N SER A 68 10.81 1.21 9.30
CA SER A 68 10.14 2.20 10.11
C SER A 68 8.67 1.84 10.33
N LEU A 69 8.21 1.96 11.58
CA LEU A 69 6.92 1.40 12.02
C LEU A 69 5.95 2.49 12.46
N GLN A 70 4.71 2.37 11.99
CA GLN A 70 3.56 3.16 12.44
C GLN A 70 2.40 2.25 12.89
N PRO A 71 2.52 1.55 14.03
CA PRO A 71 1.64 0.43 14.38
C PRO A 71 0.32 0.84 15.03
N LEU A 72 0.24 2.05 15.61
CA LEU A 72 -0.81 2.41 16.57
C LEU A 72 -2.24 2.18 16.04
N ARG A 73 -2.57 2.72 14.86
CA ARG A 73 -3.92 2.60 14.31
C ARG A 73 -4.27 1.18 13.89
N GLU A 74 -3.30 0.44 13.37
CA GLU A 74 -3.51 -0.94 12.96
C GLU A 74 -3.74 -1.85 14.18
N ILE A 75 -3.01 -1.62 15.28
CA ILE A 75 -3.26 -2.32 16.55
C ILE A 75 -4.67 -2.03 17.06
N ILE A 76 -5.07 -0.74 17.09
CA ILE A 76 -6.42 -0.37 17.56
C ILE A 76 -7.49 -1.02 16.67
N ARG A 77 -7.31 -1.01 15.34
CA ARG A 77 -8.23 -1.65 14.39
C ARG A 77 -8.37 -3.15 14.64
N VAL A 78 -7.25 -3.86 14.81
CA VAL A 78 -7.25 -5.31 15.06
C VAL A 78 -7.91 -5.64 16.41
N LEU A 79 -7.67 -4.85 17.45
CA LEU A 79 -8.33 -5.02 18.75
C LEU A 79 -9.83 -4.72 18.65
N ALA A 80 -10.23 -3.66 17.94
CA ALA A 80 -11.64 -3.31 17.76
C ALA A 80 -12.41 -4.42 17.02
N ILE A 81 -11.82 -5.03 15.98
CA ILE A 81 -12.42 -6.19 15.29
C ILE A 81 -12.51 -7.39 16.22
N LYS A 82 -11.46 -7.67 17.01
CA LYS A 82 -11.42 -8.83 17.91
C LYS A 82 -12.45 -8.75 19.04
N TYR A 83 -12.72 -7.55 19.55
CA TYR A 83 -13.66 -7.31 20.66
C TYR A 83 -15.02 -6.79 20.20
N ASP A 84 -15.30 -6.85 18.90
CA ASP A 84 -16.58 -6.46 18.29
C ASP A 84 -17.01 -5.02 18.62
N TRP A 85 -16.04 -4.11 18.68
CA TRP A 85 -16.26 -2.68 18.93
C TRP A 85 -16.73 -1.97 17.66
N HIS A 86 -17.95 -2.29 17.22
CA HIS A 86 -18.55 -1.79 15.99
C HIS A 86 -18.53 -0.26 15.83
N SER A 87 -18.58 0.49 16.94
CA SER A 87 -18.50 1.96 16.95
C SER A 87 -17.13 2.53 16.54
N ILE A 88 -16.07 1.72 16.56
CA ILE A 88 -14.69 2.12 16.21
C ILE A 88 -14.23 1.46 14.89
N SER A 89 -14.77 0.27 14.56
CA SER A 89 -14.24 -0.58 13.47
C SER A 89 -15.07 -0.62 12.18
N CYS A 90 -16.35 -0.24 12.17
CA CYS A 90 -17.29 -0.74 11.14
C CYS A 90 -17.93 0.29 10.19
N SER A 91 -17.42 1.52 10.08
CA SER A 91 -17.79 2.38 8.95
C SER A 91 -16.54 2.83 8.19
N ALA A 92 -16.64 3.06 6.88
CA ALA A 92 -15.60 3.72 6.09
C ALA A 92 -15.09 5.01 6.78
N THR A 93 -15.95 5.65 7.59
CA THR A 93 -15.68 6.86 8.38
C THR A 93 -15.15 6.64 9.80
N GLY A 94 -15.00 5.39 10.27
CA GLY A 94 -14.50 5.08 11.61
C GLY A 94 -13.06 5.57 11.80
N SER A 95 -12.73 6.10 12.98
CA SER A 95 -11.40 6.66 13.25
C SER A 95 -10.25 5.65 13.10
N CYS A 96 -10.56 4.35 13.09
CA CYS A 96 -9.61 3.24 12.91
C CYS A 96 -9.98 2.32 11.74
N SER A 97 -10.69 2.82 10.72
CA SER A 97 -10.92 2.06 9.48
C SER A 97 -9.61 1.73 8.76
N ILE A 98 -9.63 0.76 7.84
CA ILE A 98 -8.45 0.43 7.02
C ILE A 98 -7.93 1.64 6.25
N GLU A 99 -8.82 2.49 5.75
CA GLU A 99 -8.48 3.75 5.08
C GLU A 99 -7.69 4.68 6.01
N LYS A 100 -8.11 4.82 7.27
CA LYS A 100 -7.37 5.61 8.27
C LYS A 100 -6.02 5.01 8.64
N VAL A 101 -5.84 3.69 8.52
CA VAL A 101 -4.53 3.04 8.64
C VAL A 101 -3.63 3.43 7.46
N TYR A 102 -4.13 3.31 6.22
CA TYR A 102 -3.39 3.73 5.02
C TYR A 102 -3.03 5.22 5.08
N GLU A 103 -3.98 6.10 5.35
CA GLU A 103 -3.73 7.54 5.47
C GLU A 103 -2.71 7.89 6.56
N ALA A 104 -2.71 7.16 7.68
CA ALA A 104 -1.76 7.45 8.76
C ALA A 104 -0.35 7.00 8.43
N LEU A 105 -0.19 5.88 7.71
CA LEU A 105 1.11 5.46 7.21
C LEU A 105 1.60 6.40 6.08
N ASP A 106 0.71 6.82 5.19
CA ASP A 106 1.02 7.77 4.12
C ASP A 106 1.50 9.12 4.69
N ARG A 107 0.77 9.69 5.66
CA ARG A 107 1.21 10.90 6.37
C ARG A 107 2.50 10.71 7.16
N TYR A 108 2.71 9.53 7.73
CA TYR A 108 3.96 9.20 8.43
C TYR A 108 5.13 9.19 7.45
N THR A 109 4.97 8.51 6.32
CA THR A 109 5.96 8.44 5.24
C THR A 109 6.30 9.83 4.71
N ALA A 110 5.29 10.65 4.40
CA ALA A 110 5.47 12.04 3.99
C ALA A 110 6.35 12.85 4.96
N LYS A 111 6.13 12.68 6.28
CA LYS A 111 6.96 13.34 7.31
C LYS A 111 8.40 12.85 7.33
N GLN A 112 8.63 11.56 7.16
CA GLN A 112 9.99 10.99 7.09
C GLN A 112 10.73 11.48 5.84
N LEU A 113 10.03 11.53 4.70
CA LEU A 113 10.59 12.04 3.44
C LEU A 113 11.05 13.50 3.56
N ALA A 114 10.37 14.33 4.35
CA ALA A 114 10.81 15.71 4.59
C ALA A 114 12.16 15.83 5.32
N THR A 115 12.63 14.75 5.95
CA THR A 115 13.92 14.72 6.69
C THR A 115 14.98 13.84 6.04
N VAL A 116 14.64 13.18 4.92
CA VAL A 116 15.54 12.24 4.27
C VAL A 116 16.69 12.96 3.56
N ASN A 117 17.84 12.31 3.47
CA ASN A 117 18.94 12.82 2.64
C ASN A 117 18.64 12.59 1.16
N THR A 118 18.13 13.61 0.49
CA THR A 118 17.74 13.59 -0.94
C THR A 118 18.90 13.32 -1.91
N GLN A 119 20.15 13.52 -1.48
CA GLN A 119 21.33 13.14 -2.28
C GLN A 119 21.55 11.62 -2.34
N LYS A 120 21.03 10.88 -1.34
CA LYS A 120 21.15 9.42 -1.24
C LYS A 120 19.86 8.71 -1.63
N THR A 121 18.72 9.29 -1.24
CA THR A 121 17.39 8.74 -1.47
C THR A 121 16.68 9.57 -2.52
N GLY A 122 16.39 8.95 -3.65
CA GLY A 122 15.92 9.64 -4.85
C GLY A 122 14.49 9.33 -5.26
N ALA A 123 13.86 8.33 -4.65
CA ALA A 123 12.51 7.93 -5.01
C ALA A 123 11.71 7.40 -3.82
N VAL A 124 10.39 7.46 -3.95
CA VAL A 124 9.42 6.79 -3.09
C VAL A 124 8.60 5.81 -3.92
N TYR A 125 8.36 4.63 -3.37
CA TYR A 125 7.55 3.57 -3.96
C TYR A 125 6.36 3.32 -3.04
N CYS A 126 5.17 3.67 -3.54
CA CYS A 126 3.90 3.45 -2.86
C CYS A 126 2.93 2.65 -3.74
N TYR A 127 1.92 2.08 -3.08
CA TYR A 127 0.80 1.39 -3.72
C TYR A 127 -0.45 2.28 -3.65
N GLU A 128 -1.48 1.91 -4.43
CA GLU A 128 -2.82 2.48 -4.36
C GLU A 128 -3.33 2.67 -2.90
N ASP A 129 -4.09 3.74 -2.69
CA ASP A 129 -4.72 4.16 -1.42
C ASP A 129 -3.75 4.74 -0.37
N GLY A 130 -2.44 4.58 -0.56
CA GLY A 130 -1.39 4.91 0.41
C GLY A 130 -0.30 5.85 -0.08
N ALA A 131 -0.54 6.63 -1.14
CA ALA A 131 0.52 7.36 -1.82
C ALA A 131 0.39 8.89 -1.80
N ALA A 132 -0.82 9.45 -1.64
CA ALA A 132 -1.04 10.87 -1.98
C ALA A 132 -0.17 11.85 -1.19
N ALA A 133 -0.08 11.70 0.14
CA ALA A 133 0.72 12.60 0.97
C ALA A 133 2.22 12.38 0.74
N SER A 134 2.63 11.11 0.57
CA SER A 134 4.01 10.72 0.33
C SER A 134 4.52 11.25 -1.01
N PHE A 135 3.72 11.15 -2.06
CA PHE A 135 4.06 11.67 -3.39
C PHE A 135 4.14 13.18 -3.40
N LYS A 136 3.20 13.87 -2.75
CA LYS A 136 3.29 15.32 -2.59
C LYS A 136 4.62 15.73 -1.94
N ALA A 137 4.97 15.12 -0.81
CA ALA A 137 6.23 15.41 -0.12
C ALA A 137 7.46 15.03 -0.97
N ALA A 138 7.40 13.92 -1.71
CA ALA A 138 8.47 13.51 -2.62
C ALA A 138 8.70 14.55 -3.73
N LYS A 139 7.63 15.05 -4.37
CA LYS A 139 7.72 16.10 -5.39
C LYS A 139 8.30 17.40 -4.87
N GLU A 140 7.90 17.83 -3.67
CA GLU A 140 8.48 19.00 -2.99
C GLU A 140 9.99 18.86 -2.75
N ASN A 141 10.50 17.62 -2.67
CA ASN A 141 11.91 17.30 -2.48
C ASN A 141 12.62 16.86 -3.77
N GLY A 142 11.98 16.97 -4.94
CA GLY A 142 12.56 16.58 -6.24
C GLY A 142 12.79 15.07 -6.37
N MET A 143 12.04 14.25 -5.64
CA MET A 143 12.13 12.79 -5.67
C MET A 143 11.15 12.17 -6.67
N HIS A 144 11.55 11.04 -7.26
CA HIS A 144 10.76 10.27 -8.19
C HIS A 144 9.64 9.49 -7.48
N CYS A 145 8.43 9.53 -8.02
CA CYS A 145 7.25 8.87 -7.45
C CYS A 145 6.91 7.60 -8.25
N ILE A 146 7.10 6.43 -7.63
CA ILE A 146 6.75 5.12 -8.20
C ILE A 146 5.43 4.67 -7.58
N TYR A 147 4.42 4.51 -8.43
CA TYR A 147 3.08 4.07 -8.05
C TYR A 147 2.82 2.67 -8.57
N GLU A 148 2.41 1.76 -7.70
CA GLU A 148 1.97 0.43 -8.11
C GLU A 148 0.47 0.26 -7.91
N LEU A 149 -0.20 -0.07 -9.01
CA LEU A 149 -1.63 -0.33 -9.08
C LEU A 149 -1.86 -1.85 -9.24
N PRO A 150 -2.21 -2.56 -8.16
CA PRO A 150 -2.34 -4.02 -8.18
C PRO A 150 -3.63 -4.52 -8.85
N ILE A 151 -4.67 -3.68 -8.93
CA ILE A 151 -6.01 -4.04 -9.42
C ILE A 151 -6.52 -3.01 -10.43
N GLY A 152 -7.60 -3.31 -11.14
CA GLY A 152 -8.17 -2.40 -12.14
C GLY A 152 -8.50 -1.01 -11.58
N TYR A 153 -8.29 0.02 -12.39
CA TYR A 153 -8.55 1.41 -12.04
C TYR A 153 -10.03 1.63 -11.66
N TRP A 154 -10.25 2.50 -10.67
CA TRP A 154 -11.53 2.59 -9.97
C TRP A 154 -12.71 2.98 -10.89
N ARG A 155 -12.49 3.78 -11.95
CA ARG A 155 -13.56 4.17 -12.89
C ARG A 155 -14.08 2.96 -13.67
N SER A 156 -13.18 2.15 -14.23
CA SER A 156 -13.54 0.89 -14.86
C SER A 156 -14.17 -0.07 -13.87
N ALA A 157 -13.66 -0.11 -12.63
CA ALA A 157 -14.22 -0.93 -11.57
C ALA A 157 -15.67 -0.53 -11.23
N ILE A 158 -15.99 0.76 -11.16
CA ILE A 158 -17.36 1.25 -10.95
C ILE A 158 -18.25 0.85 -12.12
N GLN A 159 -17.81 1.02 -13.37
CA GLN A 159 -18.60 0.63 -14.53
C GLN A 159 -18.96 -0.86 -14.49
N ILE A 160 -17.94 -1.71 -14.34
CA ILE A 160 -18.12 -3.18 -14.30
C ILE A 160 -18.98 -3.59 -13.12
N GLN A 161 -18.69 -3.09 -11.91
CA GLN A 161 -19.42 -3.50 -10.71
C GLN A 161 -20.86 -2.95 -10.68
N SER A 162 -21.13 -1.79 -11.29
CA SER A 162 -22.50 -1.26 -11.39
C SER A 162 -23.35 -2.15 -12.28
N GLU A 163 -22.82 -2.56 -13.45
CA GLU A 163 -23.50 -3.49 -14.36
C GLU A 163 -23.77 -4.83 -13.68
N GLU A 164 -22.77 -5.41 -13.01
CA GLU A 164 -22.93 -6.69 -12.30
C GLU A 164 -23.92 -6.59 -11.12
N ALA A 165 -23.98 -5.45 -10.42
CA ALA A 165 -24.95 -5.23 -9.35
C ALA A 165 -26.39 -5.18 -9.89
N GLU A 166 -26.61 -4.61 -11.08
CA GLU A 166 -27.92 -4.62 -11.74
C GLU A 166 -28.32 -6.03 -12.20
N LEU A 167 -27.37 -6.78 -12.78
CA LEU A 167 -27.58 -8.17 -13.23
C LEU A 167 -27.79 -9.15 -12.07
N ARG A 168 -27.11 -8.91 -10.94
CA ARG A 168 -27.13 -9.78 -9.74
C ARG A 168 -27.22 -8.93 -8.46
N PRO A 169 -28.42 -8.38 -8.12
CA PRO A 169 -28.58 -7.51 -6.95
C PRO A 169 -28.17 -8.15 -5.62
N ALA A 170 -28.34 -9.48 -5.48
CA ALA A 170 -27.91 -10.22 -4.29
C ALA A 170 -26.39 -10.17 -4.04
N TRP A 171 -25.58 -9.85 -5.06
CA TRP A 171 -24.12 -9.77 -4.97
C TRP A 171 -23.60 -8.34 -4.81
N ALA A 172 -24.46 -7.32 -4.88
CA ALA A 172 -24.03 -5.92 -4.77
C ALA A 172 -23.24 -5.63 -3.49
N ALA A 173 -23.54 -6.33 -2.38
CA ALA A 173 -22.82 -6.19 -1.12
C ALA A 173 -21.34 -6.64 -1.17
N THR A 174 -20.93 -7.41 -2.20
CA THR A 174 -19.53 -7.85 -2.40
C THR A 174 -18.75 -6.94 -3.33
N MET A 175 -19.32 -5.80 -3.72
CA MET A 175 -18.76 -4.84 -4.69
C MET A 175 -18.36 -3.54 -3.97
N PRO A 176 -17.25 -3.54 -3.20
CA PRO A 176 -16.94 -2.48 -2.25
C PRO A 176 -16.71 -1.11 -2.91
N VAL A 177 -16.28 -1.06 -4.18
CA VAL A 177 -16.04 0.21 -4.89
C VAL A 177 -17.31 1.03 -5.05
N LEU A 178 -18.49 0.38 -5.08
CA LEU A 178 -19.78 1.07 -5.18
C LEU A 178 -20.12 1.85 -3.90
N GLY A 179 -19.48 1.51 -2.78
CA GLY A 179 -19.62 2.21 -1.50
C GLY A 179 -18.49 3.20 -1.21
N ASP A 180 -17.50 3.34 -2.10
CA ASP A 180 -16.39 4.27 -1.89
C ASP A 180 -16.86 5.72 -2.01
N SER A 181 -16.37 6.59 -1.10
CA SER A 181 -16.70 8.01 -1.14
C SER A 181 -16.01 8.70 -2.32
N LYS A 182 -16.59 9.81 -2.78
CA LYS A 182 -16.00 10.61 -3.86
C LYS A 182 -14.58 11.08 -3.52
N GLU A 183 -14.34 11.46 -2.27
CA GLU A 183 -13.02 11.93 -1.80
C GLU A 183 -11.95 10.84 -1.88
N LYS A 184 -12.32 9.57 -1.60
CA LYS A 184 -11.41 8.43 -1.73
C LYS A 184 -11.03 8.20 -3.19
N LEU A 185 -12.02 8.26 -4.09
CA LEU A 185 -11.80 8.08 -5.53
C LEU A 185 -10.97 9.22 -6.13
N GLU A 186 -11.24 10.47 -5.74
CA GLU A 186 -10.44 11.63 -6.14
C GLU A 186 -9.00 11.55 -5.60
N LYS A 187 -8.80 11.00 -4.41
CA LYS A 187 -7.45 10.75 -3.88
C LYS A 187 -6.66 9.78 -4.77
N LYS A 188 -7.30 8.71 -5.27
CA LYS A 188 -6.66 7.76 -6.21
C LYS A 188 -6.25 8.45 -7.52
N ASP A 189 -7.07 9.38 -8.01
CA ASP A 189 -6.73 10.19 -9.18
C ASP A 189 -5.50 11.07 -8.92
N ILE A 190 -5.43 11.71 -7.74
CA ILE A 190 -4.26 12.51 -7.33
C ILE A 190 -2.99 11.64 -7.24
N GLU A 191 -3.09 10.46 -6.64
CA GLU A 191 -1.97 9.50 -6.53
C GLU A 191 -1.42 9.15 -7.92
N LEU A 192 -2.30 8.78 -8.84
CA LEU A 192 -1.96 8.37 -10.19
C LEU A 192 -1.38 9.55 -11.02
N GLN A 193 -1.99 10.73 -10.94
CA GLN A 193 -1.53 11.93 -11.65
C GLN A 193 -0.16 12.43 -11.17
N THR A 194 0.17 12.19 -9.90
CA THR A 194 1.46 12.62 -9.32
C THR A 194 2.59 11.63 -9.64
N ALA A 195 2.26 10.39 -10.05
CA ALA A 195 3.24 9.34 -10.30
C ALA A 195 4.12 9.65 -11.52
N ASP A 196 5.43 9.43 -11.39
CA ASP A 196 6.37 9.48 -12.53
C ASP A 196 6.46 8.13 -13.23
N THR A 197 6.32 7.04 -12.46
CA THR A 197 6.30 5.67 -12.97
C THR A 197 5.10 4.95 -12.40
N ILE A 198 4.36 4.31 -13.29
CA ILE A 198 3.19 3.51 -12.94
C ILE A 198 3.52 2.06 -13.23
N ILE A 199 3.40 1.20 -12.23
CA ILE A 199 3.55 -0.25 -12.33
C ILE A 199 2.16 -0.87 -12.20
N VAL A 200 1.84 -1.82 -13.07
CA VAL A 200 0.55 -2.52 -13.04
C VAL A 200 0.74 -4.03 -13.06
N ALA A 201 -0.16 -4.75 -12.38
CA ALA A 201 -0.05 -6.19 -12.21
C ALA A 201 -0.45 -7.03 -13.45
N SER A 202 -1.06 -6.41 -14.48
CA SER A 202 -1.52 -7.16 -15.65
C SER A 202 -1.85 -6.26 -16.85
N GLN A 203 -2.00 -6.87 -18.02
CA GLN A 203 -2.52 -6.19 -19.21
C GLN A 203 -3.96 -5.68 -19.02
N PHE A 204 -4.77 -6.38 -18.23
CA PHE A 204 -6.12 -5.93 -17.88
C PHE A 204 -6.04 -4.62 -17.08
N THR A 205 -5.25 -4.59 -16.00
CA THR A 205 -5.04 -3.38 -15.20
C THR A 205 -4.52 -2.23 -16.06
N ALA A 206 -3.54 -2.49 -16.93
CA ALA A 206 -3.05 -1.49 -17.88
C ALA A 206 -4.16 -0.94 -18.78
N SER A 207 -5.08 -1.78 -19.24
CA SER A 207 -6.17 -1.33 -20.12
C SER A 207 -7.20 -0.46 -19.39
N THR A 208 -7.46 -0.70 -18.10
CA THR A 208 -8.41 0.10 -17.29
C THR A 208 -7.94 1.54 -17.08
N LEU A 209 -6.63 1.79 -17.16
CA LEU A 209 -6.06 3.12 -17.04
C LEU A 209 -6.49 4.06 -18.20
N LYS A 210 -6.99 3.54 -19.32
CA LYS A 210 -7.54 4.36 -20.41
C LYS A 210 -8.78 5.18 -20.02
N ASP A 211 -9.45 4.80 -18.94
CA ASP A 211 -10.62 5.52 -18.42
C ASP A 211 -10.23 6.71 -17.52
N ALA A 212 -8.93 6.93 -17.26
CA ALA A 212 -8.45 8.09 -16.53
C ALA A 212 -8.67 9.37 -17.37
N PRO A 213 -9.30 10.43 -16.82
CA PRO A 213 -9.61 11.66 -17.55
C PRO A 213 -8.43 12.63 -17.63
N PHE A 214 -7.20 12.16 -17.41
CA PHE A 214 -5.98 12.96 -17.36
C PHE A 214 -4.80 12.18 -17.95
N GLU A 215 -3.78 12.93 -18.37
CA GLU A 215 -2.53 12.35 -18.85
C GLU A 215 -1.70 11.78 -17.70
N MET A 216 -0.99 10.70 -17.99
CA MET A 216 -0.08 10.03 -17.06
C MET A 216 0.99 9.28 -17.84
N SER A 217 2.03 8.83 -17.15
CA SER A 217 3.07 7.98 -17.73
C SER A 217 2.51 6.64 -18.22
N ASP A 218 3.09 6.10 -19.29
CA ASP A 218 2.76 4.76 -19.76
C ASP A 218 3.05 3.72 -18.66
N PRO A 219 2.10 2.81 -18.35
CA PRO A 219 2.28 1.83 -17.29
C PRO A 219 3.26 0.72 -17.70
N ILE A 220 4.13 0.34 -16.78
CA ILE A 220 5.00 -0.83 -16.88
C ILE A 220 4.27 -2.03 -16.30
N ILE A 221 4.12 -3.10 -17.09
CA ILE A 221 3.46 -4.32 -16.64
C ILE A 221 4.48 -5.23 -15.94
N ILE A 222 4.28 -5.48 -14.64
CA ILE A 222 5.02 -6.49 -13.87
C ILE A 222 3.99 -7.51 -13.35
N PRO A 223 3.83 -8.66 -14.02
CA PRO A 223 2.75 -9.57 -13.69
C PRO A 223 2.92 -10.22 -12.31
N TYR A 224 1.84 -10.29 -11.55
CA TYR A 224 1.84 -11.01 -10.28
C TYR A 224 1.78 -12.52 -10.49
N GLY A 225 2.43 -13.27 -9.60
CA GLY A 225 2.37 -14.74 -9.61
C GLY A 225 3.22 -15.43 -10.67
N CYS A 226 3.91 -14.70 -11.56
CA CYS A 226 4.90 -15.29 -12.46
C CYS A 226 6.31 -15.19 -11.86
N GLY A 227 6.64 -16.09 -10.94
CA GLY A 227 8.04 -16.30 -10.58
C GLY A 227 8.77 -16.83 -11.82
N THR A 228 9.64 -16.04 -12.45
CA THR A 228 10.71 -16.65 -13.23
C THR A 228 11.59 -17.36 -12.22
N THR A 229 11.52 -18.68 -12.17
CA THR A 229 12.60 -19.47 -11.59
C THR A 229 13.85 -19.08 -12.37
N VAL A 230 14.70 -18.24 -11.76
CA VAL A 230 16.07 -18.09 -12.21
C VAL A 230 16.72 -19.43 -11.89
N THR A 231 16.70 -20.33 -12.87
CA THR A 231 17.50 -21.54 -12.85
C THR A 231 18.95 -21.05 -12.78
N THR A 232 19.55 -21.20 -11.61
CA THR A 232 20.98 -20.97 -11.37
C THR A 232 21.76 -22.19 -11.80
#